data_AF-A0AAW7XIB4-F1
#
_entry.id   AF-A0AAW7XIB4-F1
#
_cell.length_a   1.000
_cell.length_b   1.000
_cell.length_c   1.000
_cell.angle_alpha   90.00
_cell.angle_beta   90.00
_cell.angle_gamma   90.00
#
_symmetry.space_group_name_H-M   'P 1'
#
loop_
_entity.id
_entity.type
_entity.pdbx_description
1 polymer ?
#
loop_
_entity_poly.entity_id
_entity_poly.type
_entity_poly.pdbx_seq_one_letter_code
_entity_poly.pdbx_strand_id
1 'polypeptide(L)'
;MLLIRLRVAKACVFGVHNQDNVSSWHFDGNMVSVFNTQVTGQKEWFLVSPDTPLHCYPFVNFAIMNGNDAKSLIHKRYAHFMLNEGDMLYIPPLWFHKVISKAPENISLNWIMTKKETTVCSKTLNRELEKYRLQEYLFKHRFAWVKRTSKMLM
;
A
#
# COMPACT_ATOMS: atom_id res chain seq x y z
N MET A 1 -22.70 6.57 8.71
CA MET A 1 -21.33 7.13 8.75
C MET A 1 -20.47 6.17 9.59
N LEU A 2 -19.61 5.36 8.95
CA LEU A 2 -18.80 4.37 9.67
C LEU A 2 -17.60 5.09 10.30
N LEU A 3 -17.65 5.36 11.60
CA LEU A 3 -16.53 5.96 12.34
C LEU A 3 -15.51 4.86 12.66
N ILE A 4 -14.55 4.63 11.77
CA ILE A 4 -13.40 3.77 12.07
C ILE A 4 -12.47 4.58 13.00
N ARG A 5 -12.49 4.30 14.30
CA ARG A 5 -11.49 4.83 15.24
C ARG A 5 -10.14 4.19 14.93
N LEU A 6 -9.39 4.79 14.01
CA LEU A 6 -8.02 4.37 13.71
C LEU A 6 -7.08 4.89 14.81
N ARG A 7 -6.39 3.98 15.51
CA ARG A 7 -5.29 4.34 16.43
C ARG A 7 -4.17 4.99 15.61
N VAL A 8 -3.59 6.07 16.12
CA VAL A 8 -2.39 6.68 15.54
C VAL A 8 -1.22 5.74 15.82
N ALA A 9 -0.84 4.91 14.85
CA ALA A 9 0.41 4.19 14.91
C ALA A 9 1.52 5.21 14.63
N LYS A 10 2.40 5.45 15.62
CA LYS A 10 3.66 6.17 15.43
C LYS A 10 4.76 5.11 15.46
N ALA A 11 5.10 4.57 14.31
CA ALA A 11 6.22 3.65 14.18
C ALA A 11 7.19 4.23 13.15
N CYS A 12 8.46 4.34 13.54
CA CYS A 12 9.56 4.59 12.62
C CYS A 12 10.21 3.24 12.32
N VAL A 13 10.39 2.92 11.05
CA VAL A 13 11.06 1.70 10.62
C VAL A 13 12.26 2.07 9.74
N PHE A 14 13.41 1.49 10.06
CA PHE A 14 14.61 1.56 9.24
C PHE A 14 14.52 0.50 8.14
N GLY A 15 14.70 0.92 6.88
CA GLY A 15 14.85 0.02 5.74
C GLY A 15 16.28 0.07 5.24
N VAL A 16 16.95 -1.08 5.23
CA VAL A 16 18.30 -1.25 4.67
C VAL A 16 18.20 -2.23 3.51
N HIS A 17 18.61 -1.80 2.32
CA HIS A 17 18.49 -2.60 1.11
C HIS A 17 19.74 -2.48 0.23
N ASN A 18 20.16 -3.63 -0.29
CA ASN A 18 21.18 -3.71 -1.32
C ASN A 18 20.62 -3.22 -2.67
N GLN A 19 21.54 -2.99 -3.62
CA GLN A 19 21.21 -2.70 -5.00
C GLN A 19 20.25 -3.74 -5.59
N ASP A 20 19.36 -3.27 -6.46
CA ASP A 20 18.33 -4.05 -7.17
C ASP A 20 17.31 -4.77 -6.28
N ASN A 21 17.31 -4.50 -4.97
CA ASN A 21 16.21 -4.92 -4.12
C ASN A 21 14.90 -4.27 -4.60
N VAL A 22 13.86 -5.10 -4.79
CA VAL A 22 12.55 -4.68 -5.26
C VAL A 22 11.51 -4.84 -4.15
N SER A 23 10.84 -3.74 -3.82
CA SER A 23 9.56 -3.77 -3.14
C SER A 23 8.45 -3.83 -4.18
N SER A 24 7.79 -4.99 -4.28
CA SER A 24 6.76 -5.28 -5.27
C SER A 24 5.56 -4.33 -5.17
N TRP A 25 4.79 -4.20 -6.25
CA TRP A 25 3.59 -3.37 -6.29
C TRP A 25 2.60 -3.69 -5.17
N HIS A 26 2.37 -2.73 -4.27
CA HIS A 26 1.37 -2.82 -3.21
C HIS A 26 0.91 -1.43 -2.77
N PHE A 27 -0.14 -1.37 -1.96
CA PHE A 27 -0.46 -0.18 -1.17
C PHE A 27 -0.52 -0.55 0.31
N ASP A 28 -0.26 0.42 1.18
CA ASP A 28 -0.27 0.16 2.61
C ASP A 28 -1.67 -0.13 3.15
N GLY A 29 -1.77 -1.17 3.97
CA GLY A 29 -3.00 -1.52 4.67
C GLY A 29 -3.42 -0.46 5.71
N ASN A 30 -4.62 -0.61 6.23
CA ASN A 30 -5.17 0.25 7.30
C ASN A 30 -5.27 1.75 6.94
N MET A 31 -5.24 2.09 5.64
CA MET A 31 -5.41 3.47 5.15
C MET A 31 -4.40 4.45 5.78
N VAL A 32 -3.18 3.98 6.03
CA VAL A 32 -2.09 4.83 6.56
C VAL A 32 -1.49 5.68 5.45
N SER A 33 -0.98 6.85 5.83
CA SER A 33 -0.03 7.61 5.02
C SER A 33 1.39 7.25 5.45
N VAL A 34 2.34 7.36 4.53
CA VAL A 34 3.75 7.05 4.79
C VAL A 34 4.60 8.25 4.41
N PHE A 35 5.56 8.61 5.26
CA PHE A 35 6.68 9.47 4.92
C PHE A 35 7.91 8.60 4.80
N ASN A 36 8.52 8.58 3.61
CA ASN A 36 9.78 7.90 3.36
C ASN A 36 10.88 8.96 3.16
N THR A 37 11.91 8.94 3.99
CA THR A 37 13.12 9.75 3.78
C THR A 37 14.25 8.84 3.34
N GLN A 38 14.89 9.19 2.23
CA GLN A 38 16.07 8.48 1.74
C GLN A 38 17.31 9.05 2.42
N VAL A 39 17.93 8.28 3.30
CA VAL A 39 19.08 8.72 4.10
C VAL A 39 20.39 8.50 3.35
N THR A 40 20.52 7.35 2.69
CA THR A 40 21.73 6.96 1.95
C THR A 40 21.31 6.18 0.71
N GLY A 41 22.01 6.34 -0.40
CA GLY A 41 21.73 5.70 -1.69
C GLY A 41 20.60 6.36 -2.47
N GLN A 42 20.07 5.63 -3.45
CA GLN A 42 19.10 6.15 -4.40
C GLN A 42 18.04 5.10 -4.71
N LYS A 43 16.76 5.50 -4.70
CA LYS A 43 15.64 4.59 -5.02
C LYS A 43 14.83 5.11 -6.19
N GLU A 44 14.49 4.20 -7.10
CA GLU A 44 13.51 4.45 -8.16
C GLU A 44 12.12 4.13 -7.63
N TRP A 45 11.21 5.09 -7.74
CA TRP A 45 9.86 5.01 -7.23
C TRP A 45 8.83 5.07 -8.35
N PHE A 46 7.84 4.20 -8.25
CA PHE A 46 6.63 4.25 -9.07
C PHE A 46 5.44 4.40 -8.13
N LEU A 47 4.55 5.34 -8.43
CA LEU A 47 3.32 5.59 -7.66
C LEU A 47 2.12 5.59 -8.59
N VAL A 48 1.11 4.76 -8.34
CA VAL A 48 -0.14 4.70 -9.10
C VAL A 48 -1.30 5.21 -8.25
N SER A 49 -2.07 6.13 -8.84
CA SER A 49 -3.22 6.76 -8.20
C SER A 49 -4.29 5.75 -7.79
N PRO A 50 -4.94 5.93 -6.63
CA PRO A 50 -6.03 5.07 -6.18
C PRO A 50 -7.32 5.20 -7.02
N ASP A 51 -7.39 6.17 -7.93
CA ASP A 51 -8.51 6.34 -8.87
C ASP A 51 -8.41 5.42 -10.09
N THR A 52 -7.18 5.02 -10.42
CA THR A 52 -6.85 4.07 -11.48
C THR A 52 -6.02 2.94 -10.90
N PRO A 53 -6.57 2.11 -10.00
CA PRO A 53 -5.79 1.14 -9.23
C PRO A 53 -5.27 -0.02 -10.09
N LEU A 54 -4.24 -0.70 -9.60
CA LEU A 54 -3.83 -2.00 -10.10
C LEU A 54 -4.76 -3.10 -9.56
N HIS A 55 -4.83 -4.24 -10.26
CA HIS A 55 -5.63 -5.37 -9.82
C HIS A 55 -4.89 -6.11 -8.70
N CYS A 56 -5.58 -6.41 -7.59
CA CYS A 56 -5.02 -7.16 -6.46
C CYS A 56 -5.58 -8.56 -6.38
N TYR A 57 -4.89 -9.44 -5.66
CA TYR A 57 -5.54 -10.65 -5.15
C TYR A 57 -6.69 -10.26 -4.18
N PRO A 58 -7.73 -11.09 -4.05
CA PRO A 58 -8.98 -10.71 -3.38
C PRO A 58 -8.84 -10.16 -1.95
N PHE A 59 -7.88 -10.66 -1.16
CA PHE A 59 -7.75 -10.32 0.27
C PHE A 59 -6.42 -9.68 0.66
N VAL A 60 -5.56 -9.37 -0.31
CA VAL A 60 -4.25 -8.75 -0.05
C VAL A 60 -4.14 -7.42 -0.79
N ASN A 61 -3.13 -6.63 -0.45
CA ASN A 61 -2.92 -5.32 -1.05
C ASN A 61 -1.81 -5.33 -2.12
N PHE A 62 -1.27 -6.51 -2.44
CA PHE A 62 -0.31 -6.72 -3.53
C PHE A 62 -1.02 -6.77 -4.89
N ALA A 63 -0.43 -6.11 -5.88
CA ALA A 63 -0.92 -6.13 -7.25
C ALA A 63 -0.50 -7.41 -7.99
N ILE A 64 -1.39 -7.90 -8.85
CA ILE A 64 -1.13 -8.98 -9.81
C ILE A 64 -0.45 -8.34 -11.02
N MET A 65 0.80 -8.72 -11.26
CA MET A 65 1.61 -8.20 -12.36
C MET A 65 2.05 -9.34 -13.28
N ASN A 66 1.90 -9.15 -14.59
CA ASN A 66 2.21 -10.18 -15.59
C ASN A 66 3.68 -10.11 -16.07
N GLY A 67 4.60 -9.60 -15.24
CA GLY A 67 6.01 -9.40 -15.59
C GLY A 67 6.31 -8.24 -16.55
N ASN A 68 5.28 -7.55 -17.07
CA ASN A 68 5.43 -6.37 -17.92
C ASN A 68 4.68 -5.17 -17.28
N ASP A 69 5.40 -4.41 -16.48
CA ASP A 69 4.86 -3.25 -15.77
C ASP A 69 4.35 -2.17 -16.73
N ALA A 70 5.05 -1.93 -17.84
CA ALA A 70 4.65 -0.93 -18.83
C ALA A 70 3.23 -1.21 -19.37
N LYS A 71 2.92 -2.47 -19.68
CA LYS A 71 1.58 -2.88 -20.13
C LYS A 71 0.52 -2.66 -19.05
N SER A 72 0.83 -2.94 -17.80
CA SER A 72 -0.08 -2.72 -16.66
C SER A 72 -0.36 -1.24 -16.39
N LEU A 73 0.54 -0.34 -16.82
CA LEU A 73 0.47 1.09 -16.56
C LEU A 73 -0.17 1.93 -17.69
N ILE A 74 -0.41 1.37 -18.88
CA ILE A 74 -0.90 2.11 -20.08
C ILE A 74 -2.11 3.04 -19.80
N HIS A 75 -3.04 2.60 -18.97
CA HIS A 75 -4.27 3.36 -18.64
C HIS A 75 -4.31 3.80 -17.18
N LYS A 76 -3.15 3.95 -16.55
CA LYS A 76 -3.02 4.33 -15.14
C LYS A 76 -2.52 5.75 -15.04
N ARG A 77 -3.06 6.51 -14.08
CA ARG A 77 -2.47 7.78 -13.65
C ARG A 77 -1.36 7.45 -12.66
N TYR A 78 -0.11 7.68 -13.05
CA TYR A 78 1.04 7.31 -12.23
C TYR A 78 2.14 8.37 -12.29
N ALA A 79 3.02 8.35 -11.28
CA ALA A 79 4.26 9.09 -11.23
C ALA A 79 5.44 8.11 -11.17
N HIS A 80 6.55 8.48 -11.79
CA HIS A 80 7.80 7.72 -11.79
C HIS A 80 8.96 8.70 -11.64
N PHE A 81 9.79 8.50 -10.63
CA PHE A 81 10.87 9.41 -10.29
C PHE A 81 11.96 8.72 -9.48
N MET A 82 13.11 9.39 -9.39
CA MET A 82 14.23 9.00 -8.53
C MET A 82 14.17 9.79 -7.23
N LEU A 83 14.37 9.09 -6.11
CA LEU A 83 14.53 9.66 -4.78
C LEU A 83 16.01 9.56 -4.40
N ASN A 84 16.68 10.70 -4.23
CA ASN A 84 18.09 10.79 -3.90
C ASN A 84 18.29 10.93 -2.38
N GLU A 85 19.54 10.87 -1.93
CA GLU A 85 19.88 11.15 -0.54
C GLU A 85 19.37 12.52 -0.08
N GLY A 86 18.73 12.55 1.09
CA GLY A 86 18.10 13.74 1.66
C GLY A 86 16.67 14.00 1.19
N ASP A 87 16.23 13.40 0.08
CA ASP A 87 14.86 13.57 -0.41
C ASP A 87 13.85 12.87 0.51
N MET A 88 12.67 13.47 0.62
CA MET A 88 11.54 12.91 1.36
C MET A 88 10.31 12.79 0.47
N LEU A 89 9.70 11.61 0.50
CA LEU A 89 8.47 11.30 -0.20
C LEU A 89 7.31 11.15 0.79
N TYR A 90 6.22 11.86 0.52
CA TYR A 90 4.92 11.60 1.14
C TYR A 90 4.08 10.69 0.25
N ILE A 91 3.62 9.58 0.80
CA ILE A 91 2.73 8.62 0.17
C ILE A 91 1.34 8.74 0.82
N PRO A 92 0.33 9.24 0.11
CA PRO A 92 -1.02 9.30 0.64
C PRO A 92 -1.63 7.89 0.75
N PRO A 93 -2.70 7.70 1.54
CA PRO A 93 -3.32 6.40 1.72
C PRO A 93 -3.77 5.77 0.40
N LEU A 94 -3.62 4.45 0.30
CA LEU A 94 -4.12 3.62 -0.80
C LEU A 94 -3.43 3.85 -2.15
N TRP A 95 -2.34 4.61 -2.19
CA TRP A 95 -1.50 4.74 -3.38
C TRP A 95 -0.67 3.47 -3.56
N PHE A 96 -0.82 2.86 -4.73
CA PHE A 96 0.01 1.74 -5.12
C PHE A 96 1.42 2.24 -5.38
N HIS A 97 2.41 1.50 -4.91
CA HIS A 97 3.80 1.86 -5.10
C HIS A 97 4.69 0.64 -5.31
N LYS A 98 5.74 0.85 -6.09
CA LYS A 98 6.87 -0.07 -6.30
C LYS A 98 8.15 0.72 -6.11
N VAL A 99 9.13 0.08 -5.48
CA VAL A 99 10.41 0.71 -5.17
C VAL A 99 11.54 -0.20 -5.61
N ILE A 100 12.54 0.35 -6.28
CA ILE A 100 13.74 -0.37 -6.70
C ILE A 100 14.96 0.37 -6.16
N SER A 101 15.77 -0.31 -5.36
CA SER A 101 17.04 0.22 -4.84
C SER A 101 18.08 0.27 -5.96
N LYS A 102 18.77 1.40 -6.16
CA LYS A 102 19.72 1.60 -7.27
C LYS A 102 21.17 1.76 -6.84
N ALA A 103 21.43 2.16 -5.60
CA ALA A 103 22.79 2.27 -5.08
C ALA A 103 23.26 0.94 -4.44
N PRO A 104 24.58 0.73 -4.22
CA PRO A 104 25.10 -0.44 -3.50
C PRO A 104 24.49 -0.61 -2.10
N GLU A 105 24.31 0.51 -1.38
CA GLU A 105 23.67 0.58 -0.07
C GLU A 105 22.55 1.61 -0.11
N ASN A 106 21.38 1.25 0.40
CA ASN A 106 20.23 2.14 0.46
C ASN A 106 19.59 2.09 1.84
N ILE A 107 19.64 3.22 2.54
CA ILE A 107 19.06 3.38 3.87
C ILE A 107 17.90 4.37 3.77
N SER A 108 16.73 3.98 4.26
CA SER A 108 15.56 4.85 4.31
C SER A 108 14.83 4.75 5.65
N LEU A 109 14.20 5.85 6.05
CA LEU A 109 13.33 5.91 7.22
C LEU A 109 11.87 6.00 6.78
N ASN A 110 11.03 5.14 7.34
CA ASN A 110 9.59 5.15 7.09
C ASN A 110 8.84 5.55 8.36
N TRP A 111 8.05 6.62 8.29
CA TRP A 111 7.07 6.98 9.31
C TRP A 111 5.66 6.78 8.79
N ILE A 112 4.88 5.98 9.50
CA ILE A 112 3.46 5.79 9.20
C ILE A 112 2.61 6.73 10.04
N MET A 113 1.53 7.24 9.45
CA MET A 113 0.53 8.06 10.13
C MET A 113 -0.86 7.66 9.68
N THR A 114 -1.79 7.56 10.62
CA THR A 114 -3.19 7.28 10.29
C THR A 114 -4.02 8.57 10.34
N LYS A 115 -4.76 8.87 9.26
CA LYS A 115 -5.71 9.98 9.26
C LYS A 115 -6.92 9.63 10.13
N LYS A 116 -7.43 10.60 10.90
CA LYS A 116 -8.67 10.43 11.67
C LYS A 116 -9.91 10.38 10.78
N GLU A 117 -9.90 11.15 9.70
CA GLU A 117 -11.01 11.28 8.77
C GLU A 117 -10.50 11.60 7.36
N THR A 118 -11.31 11.28 6.36
CA THR A 118 -11.05 11.63 4.96
C THR A 118 -12.39 11.83 4.24
N THR A 119 -12.43 12.83 3.36
CA THR A 119 -13.54 13.06 2.43
C THR A 119 -13.22 12.53 1.02
N VAL A 120 -11.97 12.11 0.79
CA VAL A 120 -11.52 11.58 -0.50
C VAL A 120 -12.12 10.21 -0.73
N CYS A 121 -12.81 10.04 -1.85
CA CYS A 121 -13.32 8.76 -2.33
C CYS A 121 -12.52 8.32 -3.56
N SER A 122 -12.11 7.05 -3.59
CA SER A 122 -11.35 6.46 -4.69
C SER A 122 -11.80 5.02 -4.94
N LYS A 123 -11.42 4.46 -6.10
CA LYS A 123 -11.75 3.06 -6.42
C LYS A 123 -11.08 2.09 -5.44
N THR A 124 -9.83 2.35 -5.05
CA THR A 124 -9.15 1.53 -4.02
C THR A 124 -9.87 1.61 -2.67
N LEU A 125 -10.36 2.79 -2.28
CA LEU A 125 -11.09 2.94 -1.01
C LEU A 125 -12.38 2.12 -1.02
N ASN A 126 -13.15 2.19 -2.09
CA ASN A 126 -14.38 1.40 -2.21
C ASN A 126 -14.10 -0.10 -2.10
N ARG A 127 -13.05 -0.60 -2.76
CA ARG A 127 -12.60 -1.99 -2.61
C ARG A 127 -12.27 -2.34 -1.15
N GLU A 128 -11.53 -1.49 -0.44
CA GLU A 128 -11.19 -1.76 0.96
C GLU A 128 -12.44 -1.78 1.86
N LEU A 129 -13.39 -0.87 1.65
CA LEU A 129 -14.66 -0.87 2.37
C LEU A 129 -15.49 -2.13 2.07
N GLU A 130 -15.54 -2.58 0.82
CA GLU A 130 -16.19 -3.85 0.44
C GLU A 130 -15.52 -5.05 1.10
N LYS A 131 -14.18 -5.09 1.11
CA LYS A 131 -13.41 -6.14 1.80
C LYS A 131 -13.75 -6.20 3.29
N TYR A 132 -13.81 -5.05 3.97
CA TYR A 132 -14.20 -5.00 5.38
C TYR A 132 -15.64 -5.47 5.60
N ARG A 133 -16.59 -5.05 4.76
CA ARG A 133 -17.99 -5.50 4.84
C ARG A 133 -18.11 -7.01 4.64
N LEU A 134 -17.40 -7.57 3.65
CA LEU A 134 -17.38 -8.99 3.39
C LEU A 134 -16.76 -9.77 4.56
N GLN A 135 -15.64 -9.30 5.09
CA GLN A 135 -14.99 -9.90 6.25
C GLN A 135 -15.90 -9.87 7.49
N GLU A 136 -16.57 -8.75 7.74
CA GLU A 136 -17.55 -8.61 8.82
C GLU A 136 -18.72 -9.60 8.64
N TYR A 137 -19.27 -9.68 7.43
CA TYR A 137 -20.35 -10.62 7.09
C TYR A 137 -19.93 -12.07 7.35
N LEU A 138 -18.75 -12.47 6.90
CA LEU A 138 -18.22 -13.82 7.07
C LEU A 138 -17.96 -14.16 8.55
N PHE A 139 -17.42 -13.23 9.34
CA PHE A 139 -17.18 -13.44 10.76
C PHE A 139 -18.45 -13.44 11.61
N LYS A 140 -19.49 -12.74 11.18
CA LYS A 140 -20.80 -12.70 11.84
C LYS A 140 -21.81 -13.68 11.22
N HIS A 141 -21.36 -14.57 10.33
CA HIS A 141 -22.26 -15.44 9.58
C HIS A 141 -23.08 -16.37 10.52
N ARG A 142 -24.36 -16.58 10.17
CA ARG A 142 -25.28 -17.42 10.98
C ARG A 142 -24.79 -18.86 11.16
N PHE A 143 -24.10 -19.40 10.15
CA PHE A 143 -23.58 -20.77 10.15
C PHE A 143 -22.18 -20.86 10.78
N ALA A 144 -22.02 -21.73 11.77
CA ALA A 144 -20.76 -21.91 12.49
C ALA A 144 -19.61 -22.44 11.62
N TRP A 145 -19.90 -23.23 10.59
CA TRP A 145 -18.86 -23.74 9.68
C TRP A 145 -18.28 -22.62 8.82
N VAL A 146 -19.11 -21.70 8.30
CA VAL A 146 -18.66 -20.53 7.55
C VAL A 146 -17.71 -19.68 8.40
N LYS A 147 -18.09 -19.36 9.65
CA LYS A 147 -17.23 -18.62 10.58
C LYS A 147 -15.88 -19.29 10.80
N ARG A 148 -15.86 -20.62 10.98
CA ARG A 148 -14.62 -21.39 11.19
C ARG A 148 -13.73 -21.37 9.95
N THR A 149 -14.30 -21.63 8.78
CA THR A 149 -13.56 -21.63 7.51
C THR A 149 -12.99 -20.24 7.21
N SER A 150 -13.77 -19.18 7.40
CA SER A 150 -13.30 -17.81 7.15
C SER A 150 -12.15 -17.39 8.07
N LYS A 151 -12.16 -17.79 9.35
CA LYS A 151 -11.04 -17.53 10.27
C LYS A 151 -9.75 -18.28 9.92
N MET A 152 -9.84 -19.35 9.15
CA MET A 152 -8.67 -20.13 8.72
C MET A 152 -8.04 -19.59 7.44
N LEU A 153 -8.84 -18.93 6.60
CA LEU A 153 -8.42 -18.41 5.29
C LEU A 153 -8.01 -16.93 5.29
N MET A 154 -8.40 -16.18 6.32
CA MET A 154 -8.18 -14.73 6.47
C MET A 154 -7.38 -14.44 7.73
#